data_AF-A0A812HV03-F1
#
_entry.id   AF-A0A812HV03-F1
#
_cell.length_a   1.000
_cell.length_b   1.000
_cell.length_c   1.000
_cell.angle_alpha   90.00
_cell.angle_beta   90.00
_cell.angle_gamma   90.00
#
_symmetry.space_group_name_H-M   'P 1'
#
loop_
_entity.id
_entity.type
_entity.pdbx_description
1 polymer ?
#
loop_
_entity_poly.entity_id
_entity_poly.type
_entity_poly.pdbx_seq_one_letter_code
_entity_poly.pdbx_strand_id
1 'polypeptide(L)'
;MVQPLTNRHLLLLTAKGVPEERVIETSRGSLSVPFPVTLIRVAPLRVPLLGWLVLDLAIFASAGSLLEARFVVGCACASLVLALILAAIAWNFTPLTLREYKLKEHQRELKKVNPDPKPCPRGPGRAIRAGQLWKFYSTFEPLIRQHRTMYYVVSNLVMPLTRSRRLSYAELAGPNKVNWFISHFWGTSFRHFVFSIRKHAESVAVVNNYIGNWADRTYWICSLSNNQWNVAEEVGQSWEESSFYLTLTCGYCAGTAMILDDEAMPLTRAWCLFEVLQTKEIGDRQNSFEGLWLCTATGVLHKGKAGVDVAMRIAERLSTLKLEDATASVQKDKDMIDDLVSQMPGGFSAMNAFVKQNIAEALLRMQEAFSSDFQKLMGSLGHAKQGAPSLERGAWELRPCKAEEAEEPEEQAVELSLNGSQSREPTPIP
;
A
#
# COMPACT_ATOMS: atom_id res chain seq x y z
N MET A 1 -25.22 4.55 -6.04
CA MET A 1 -25.60 5.96 -5.77
C MET A 1 -25.06 6.37 -4.40
N VAL A 2 -25.04 7.66 -4.08
CA VAL A 2 -24.46 8.15 -2.83
C VAL A 2 -25.33 9.26 -2.30
N GLN A 3 -25.66 9.21 -1.02
CA GLN A 3 -26.44 10.22 -0.35
C GLN A 3 -25.64 10.80 0.82
N PRO A 4 -25.42 12.13 0.89
CA PRO A 4 -24.80 12.73 2.06
C PRO A 4 -25.71 12.58 3.28
N LEU A 5 -25.21 11.89 4.30
CA LEU A 5 -25.83 11.82 5.63
C LEU A 5 -25.45 13.05 6.45
N THR A 6 -24.17 13.42 6.40
CA THR A 6 -23.64 14.61 7.06
C THR A 6 -22.56 15.27 6.19
N ASN A 7 -21.99 16.37 6.66
CA ASN A 7 -20.85 17.04 6.02
C ASN A 7 -19.57 16.16 5.99
N ARG A 8 -19.57 15.02 6.69
CA ARG A 8 -18.43 14.08 6.78
C ARG A 8 -18.79 12.64 6.42
N HIS A 9 -20.07 12.32 6.26
CA HIS A 9 -20.53 10.96 6.03
C HIS A 9 -21.37 10.88 4.77
N LEU A 10 -21.04 9.91 3.94
CA LEU A 10 -21.76 9.55 2.72
C LEU A 10 -22.34 8.15 2.92
N LEU A 11 -23.63 7.99 2.65
CA LEU A 11 -24.33 6.72 2.56
C LEU A 11 -24.22 6.20 1.13
N LEU A 12 -23.63 5.02 0.96
CA LEU A 12 -23.67 4.31 -0.31
C LEU A 12 -25.03 3.65 -0.47
N LEU A 13 -25.63 3.84 -1.64
CA LEU A 13 -26.92 3.28 -2.02
C LEU A 13 -26.73 2.35 -3.22
N THR A 14 -27.47 1.24 -3.25
CA THR A 14 -27.62 0.34 -4.40
C THR A 14 -28.24 1.07 -5.59
N ALA A 15 -28.27 0.42 -6.76
CA ALA A 15 -28.98 0.94 -7.95
C ALA A 15 -30.48 1.17 -7.69
N LYS A 16 -31.06 0.50 -6.69
CA LYS A 16 -32.46 0.65 -6.26
C LYS A 16 -32.66 1.73 -5.20
N GLY A 17 -31.60 2.45 -4.80
CA GLY A 17 -31.68 3.52 -3.79
C GLY A 17 -31.71 3.05 -2.33
N VAL A 18 -31.46 1.77 -2.07
CA VAL A 18 -31.40 1.19 -0.72
C VAL A 18 -29.98 1.27 -0.17
N PRO A 19 -29.74 1.52 1.14
CA PRO A 19 -28.42 1.42 1.76
C PRO A 19 -27.67 0.15 1.34
N GLU A 20 -26.42 0.33 0.93
CA GLU A 20 -25.56 -0.80 0.58
C GLU A 20 -24.90 -1.32 1.87
N GLU A 21 -25.38 -2.46 2.35
CA GLU A 21 -24.92 -3.10 3.60
C GLU A 21 -23.66 -3.95 3.41
N ARG A 22 -23.30 -4.26 2.15
CA ARG A 22 -22.07 -5.00 1.85
C ARG A 22 -20.86 -4.15 2.20
N VAL A 23 -19.81 -4.80 2.71
CA VAL A 23 -18.49 -4.18 2.85
C VAL A 23 -17.94 -3.90 1.45
N ILE A 24 -18.14 -2.67 0.96
CA ILE A 24 -17.63 -2.28 -0.34
C ILE A 24 -16.15 -1.96 -0.21
N GLU A 25 -15.32 -2.62 -1.02
CA GLU A 25 -13.94 -2.24 -1.16
C GLU A 25 -13.85 -0.86 -1.83
N THR A 26 -13.73 0.20 -1.02
CA THR A 26 -13.61 1.59 -1.52
C THR A 26 -12.29 1.86 -2.28
N SER A 27 -11.49 0.81 -2.52
CA SER A 27 -10.25 0.81 -3.29
C SER A 27 -10.53 0.95 -4.80
N ARG A 28 -11.76 0.68 -5.23
CA ARG A 28 -12.20 0.69 -6.63
C ARG A 28 -13.54 1.40 -6.77
N GLY A 29 -13.70 2.15 -7.86
CA GLY A 29 -14.94 2.85 -8.21
C GLY A 29 -14.76 4.37 -8.35
N SER A 30 -15.72 5.01 -9.00
CA SER A 30 -15.82 6.47 -9.11
C SER A 30 -17.07 6.94 -8.39
N LEU A 31 -16.93 8.02 -7.64
CA LEU A 31 -18.05 8.71 -7.02
C LEU A 31 -18.47 9.86 -7.93
N SER A 32 -19.55 9.70 -8.69
CA SER A 32 -20.16 10.82 -9.39
C SER A 32 -21.19 11.46 -8.46
N VAL A 33 -20.90 12.67 -7.99
CA VAL A 33 -21.88 13.50 -7.30
C VAL A 33 -22.61 14.30 -8.39
N PRO A 34 -23.90 14.02 -8.68
CA PRO A 34 -24.59 14.68 -9.77
C PRO A 34 -24.74 16.18 -9.52
N PHE A 35 -24.38 16.96 -10.53
CA PHE A 35 -24.75 18.38 -10.63
C PHE A 35 -26.30 18.47 -10.72
N PRO A 36 -26.99 19.34 -9.96
CA PRO A 36 -26.52 20.55 -9.27
C PRO A 36 -26.41 20.43 -7.73
N VAL A 37 -26.33 19.23 -7.13
CA VAL A 37 -26.33 19.05 -5.66
C VAL A 37 -25.20 19.85 -4.98
N THR A 38 -24.07 20.01 -5.65
CA THR A 38 -22.97 20.87 -5.22
C THR A 38 -23.31 22.35 -5.24
N LEU A 39 -24.06 22.86 -6.22
CA LEU A 39 -24.52 24.27 -6.25
C LEU A 39 -25.55 24.58 -5.16
N ILE A 40 -26.36 23.59 -4.79
CA ILE A 40 -27.39 23.75 -3.75
C ILE A 40 -26.77 23.72 -2.35
N ARG A 41 -25.63 23.04 -2.14
CA ARG A 41 -25.07 22.82 -0.79
C ARG A 41 -23.68 23.39 -0.55
N VAL A 42 -22.93 23.73 -1.60
CA VAL A 42 -21.52 24.16 -1.51
C VAL A 42 -21.31 25.36 -2.43
N ALA A 43 -21.57 26.55 -1.92
CA ALA A 43 -21.22 27.80 -2.58
C ALA A 43 -20.42 28.71 -1.62
N PRO A 44 -19.67 29.69 -2.15
CA PRO A 44 -18.89 30.61 -1.32
C PRO A 44 -19.77 31.24 -0.24
N LEU A 45 -19.24 31.33 0.98
CA LEU A 45 -19.93 31.82 2.19
C LEU A 45 -21.08 30.92 2.72
N ARG A 46 -21.17 29.65 2.30
CA ARG A 46 -22.19 28.67 2.75
C ARG A 46 -23.64 29.01 2.34
N VAL A 47 -23.85 29.98 1.46
CA VAL A 47 -25.17 30.28 0.90
C VAL A 47 -25.30 29.55 -0.44
N PRO A 48 -26.36 28.75 -0.68
CA PRO A 48 -26.57 28.07 -1.95
C PRO A 48 -26.48 29.04 -3.13
N LEU A 49 -25.92 28.61 -4.27
CA LEU A 49 -25.84 29.45 -5.48
C LEU A 49 -27.23 29.96 -5.92
N LEU A 50 -28.27 29.13 -5.70
CA LEU A 50 -29.66 29.50 -5.94
C LEU A 50 -30.11 30.68 -5.05
N GLY A 51 -29.61 30.76 -3.81
CA GLY A 51 -29.87 31.88 -2.91
C GLY A 51 -29.27 33.19 -3.42
N TRP A 52 -28.07 33.14 -3.97
CA TRP A 52 -27.45 34.30 -4.64
C TRP A 52 -28.22 34.71 -5.90
N LEU A 53 -28.63 33.75 -6.74
CA LEU A 53 -29.43 34.02 -7.94
C LEU A 53 -30.80 34.62 -7.61
N VAL A 54 -31.45 34.13 -6.55
CA VAL A 54 -32.74 34.67 -6.08
C VAL A 54 -32.57 36.06 -5.48
N LEU A 55 -31.50 36.30 -4.72
CA LEU A 55 -31.18 37.62 -4.19
C LEU A 55 -30.92 38.61 -5.32
N ASP A 56 -30.12 38.22 -6.32
CA ASP A 56 -29.87 39.03 -7.52
C ASP A 56 -31.19 39.32 -8.25
N LEU A 57 -32.01 38.30 -8.53
CA LEU A 57 -33.32 38.48 -9.17
C LEU A 57 -34.26 39.39 -8.37
N ALA A 58 -34.27 39.28 -7.04
CA ALA A 58 -35.08 40.14 -6.17
C ALA A 58 -34.60 41.60 -6.21
N ILE A 59 -33.28 41.82 -6.18
CA ILE A 59 -32.68 43.15 -6.35
C ILE A 59 -33.07 43.73 -7.73
N PHE A 60 -32.97 42.94 -8.80
CA PHE A 60 -33.33 43.37 -10.15
C PHE A 60 -34.82 43.66 -10.33
N ALA A 61 -35.70 42.84 -9.74
CA ALA A 61 -37.14 43.06 -9.80
C ALA A 61 -37.56 44.34 -9.06
N SER A 62 -36.88 44.68 -7.95
CA SER A 62 -37.17 45.91 -7.21
C SER A 62 -36.65 47.19 -7.90
N ALA A 63 -35.59 47.09 -8.70
CA ALA A 63 -35.03 48.22 -9.46
C ALA A 63 -35.76 48.49 -10.80
N GLY A 64 -36.44 47.48 -11.37
CA GLY A 64 -37.10 47.57 -12.67
C GLY A 64 -38.28 48.55 -12.76
N SER A 65 -38.80 49.04 -11.64
CA SER A 65 -39.84 50.07 -11.61
C SER A 65 -39.30 51.51 -11.73
N LEU A 66 -37.98 51.72 -11.75
CA LEU A 66 -37.35 53.06 -11.74
C LEU A 66 -36.22 53.28 -12.76
N LEU A 67 -35.70 52.25 -13.43
CA LEU A 67 -34.50 52.33 -14.29
C LEU A 67 -34.73 51.73 -15.68
N GLU A 68 -34.11 52.30 -16.72
CA GLU A 68 -34.19 51.79 -18.09
C GLU A 68 -33.66 50.34 -18.20
N ALA A 69 -34.34 49.51 -19.01
CA ALA A 69 -34.02 48.10 -19.21
C ALA A 69 -32.54 47.81 -19.59
N ARG A 70 -31.86 48.77 -20.24
CA ARG A 70 -30.44 48.67 -20.58
C ARG A 70 -29.53 48.62 -19.36
N PHE A 71 -29.87 49.35 -18.30
CA PHE A 71 -29.11 49.37 -17.05
C PHE A 71 -29.22 48.03 -16.31
N VAL A 72 -30.42 47.46 -16.27
CA VAL A 72 -30.70 46.14 -15.68
C VAL A 72 -29.87 45.05 -16.36
N VAL A 73 -29.82 45.03 -17.70
CA VAL A 73 -29.01 44.08 -18.46
C VAL A 73 -27.51 44.27 -18.17
N GLY A 74 -27.02 45.51 -18.10
CA GLY A 74 -25.63 45.81 -17.78
C GLY A 74 -25.21 45.28 -16.40
N CYS A 75 -26.03 45.50 -15.37
CA CYS A 75 -25.79 45.01 -14.03
C CYS A 75 -25.85 43.47 -13.96
N ALA A 76 -26.78 42.82 -14.65
CA ALA A 76 -26.84 41.35 -14.69
C ALA A 76 -25.58 40.74 -15.33
N CYS A 77 -25.08 41.34 -16.42
CA CYS A 77 -23.82 40.94 -17.03
C CYS A 77 -22.63 41.14 -16.07
N ALA A 78 -22.58 42.27 -15.35
CA ALA A 78 -21.53 42.55 -14.37
C ALA A 78 -21.55 41.55 -13.20
N SER A 79 -22.72 41.20 -12.66
CA SER A 79 -22.87 40.18 -11.61
C SER A 79 -22.44 38.80 -12.09
N LEU A 80 -22.78 38.40 -13.32
CA LEU A 80 -22.33 37.14 -13.90
C LEU A 80 -20.80 37.09 -14.05
N VAL A 81 -20.20 38.17 -14.55
CA VAL A 81 -18.73 38.28 -14.68
C VAL A 81 -18.06 38.21 -13.31
N LEU A 82 -18.59 38.93 -12.30
CA LEU A 82 -18.09 38.88 -10.94
C LEU A 82 -18.21 37.47 -10.34
N ALA A 83 -19.34 36.79 -10.55
CA ALA A 83 -19.55 35.41 -10.11
C ALA A 83 -18.56 34.44 -10.77
N LEU A 84 -18.28 34.61 -12.07
CA LEU A 84 -17.27 33.81 -12.79
C LEU A 84 -15.85 34.09 -12.28
N ILE A 85 -15.50 35.35 -11.98
CA ILE A 85 -14.22 35.72 -11.37
C ILE A 85 -14.10 35.11 -9.98
N LEU A 86 -15.11 35.23 -9.13
CA LEU A 86 -15.13 34.66 -7.79
C LEU A 86 -15.08 33.13 -7.84
N ALA A 87 -15.75 32.49 -8.81
CA ALA A 87 -15.65 31.05 -9.03
C ALA A 87 -14.25 30.64 -9.50
N ALA A 88 -13.61 31.39 -10.39
CA ALA A 88 -12.24 31.14 -10.84
C ALA A 88 -11.22 31.35 -9.71
N ILE A 89 -11.40 32.39 -8.88
CA ILE A 89 -10.63 32.62 -7.66
C ILE A 89 -10.85 31.45 -6.71
N ALA A 90 -12.09 31.12 -6.36
CA ALA A 90 -12.40 29.99 -5.48
C ALA A 90 -11.81 28.68 -6.00
N TRP A 91 -11.84 28.43 -7.31
CA TRP A 91 -11.22 27.27 -7.95
C TRP A 91 -9.70 27.29 -7.77
N ASN A 92 -9.02 28.41 -8.03
CA ASN A 92 -7.58 28.55 -7.84
C ASN A 92 -7.14 28.50 -6.37
N PHE A 93 -8.03 28.85 -5.43
CA PHE A 93 -7.82 28.77 -3.99
C PHE A 93 -8.42 27.52 -3.35
N THR A 94 -8.98 26.58 -4.13
CA THR A 94 -9.41 25.30 -3.54
C THR A 94 -8.17 24.62 -2.96
N PRO A 95 -8.17 24.32 -1.65
CA PRO A 95 -7.02 23.68 -1.04
C PRO A 95 -6.83 22.32 -1.71
N LEU A 96 -5.59 22.02 -2.08
CA LEU A 96 -5.24 20.72 -2.63
C LEU A 96 -5.72 19.64 -1.67
N THR A 97 -6.38 18.62 -2.21
CA THR A 97 -6.72 17.45 -1.41
C THR A 97 -5.42 16.83 -0.87
N LEU A 98 -5.48 16.16 0.29
CA LEU A 98 -4.30 15.50 0.87
C LEU A 98 -3.61 14.58 -0.15
N ARG A 99 -4.38 13.89 -1.00
CA ARG A 99 -3.87 13.06 -2.08
C ARG A 99 -3.05 13.88 -3.09
N GLU A 100 -3.59 14.98 -3.59
CA GLU A 100 -2.88 15.83 -4.57
C GLU A 100 -1.64 16.48 -3.97
N TYR A 101 -1.71 16.90 -2.72
CA TYR A 101 -0.55 17.40 -1.98
C TYR A 101 0.56 16.33 -1.92
N LYS A 102 0.24 15.10 -1.47
CA LYS A 102 1.18 13.99 -1.40
C LYS A 102 1.72 13.56 -2.77
N LEU A 103 0.88 13.58 -3.81
CA LEU A 103 1.30 13.31 -5.19
C LEU A 103 2.32 14.34 -5.67
N LYS A 104 2.05 15.63 -5.47
CA LYS A 104 2.98 16.72 -5.84
C LYS A 104 4.28 16.65 -5.04
N GLU A 105 4.21 16.36 -3.74
CA GLU A 105 5.37 16.13 -2.89
C GLU A 105 6.23 14.99 -3.45
N HIS A 106 5.64 13.81 -3.67
CA HIS A 106 6.36 12.65 -4.19
C HIS A 106 6.92 12.87 -5.61
N GLN A 107 6.19 13.59 -6.47
CA GLN A 107 6.69 13.97 -7.80
C GLN A 107 7.94 14.84 -7.75
N ARG A 108 8.03 15.76 -6.79
CA ARG A 108 9.24 16.58 -6.60
C ARG A 108 10.41 15.70 -6.20
N GLU A 109 10.21 14.74 -5.31
CA GLU A 109 11.26 13.79 -4.92
C GLU A 109 11.69 12.88 -6.07
N LEU A 110 10.74 12.36 -6.86
CA LEU A 110 11.04 11.58 -8.06
C LEU A 110 11.87 12.39 -9.06
N LYS A 111 11.56 13.68 -9.27
CA LYS A 111 12.34 14.57 -10.13
C LYS A 111 13.76 14.83 -9.62
N LYS A 112 14.00 14.78 -8.30
CA LYS A 112 15.36 14.90 -7.75
C LYS A 112 16.18 13.63 -8.03
N VAL A 113 15.56 12.46 -7.90
CA VAL A 113 16.22 11.16 -8.09
C VAL A 113 16.42 10.85 -9.57
N ASN A 114 15.42 11.13 -10.41
CA ASN A 114 15.44 10.87 -11.84
C ASN A 114 14.82 12.06 -12.61
N PRO A 115 15.61 13.12 -12.90
CA PRO A 115 15.11 14.35 -13.52
C PRO A 115 14.52 14.16 -14.92
N ASP A 116 15.08 13.23 -15.70
CA ASP A 116 14.66 12.94 -17.07
C ASP A 116 14.36 11.43 -17.23
N PRO A 117 13.19 10.97 -16.73
CA PRO A 117 12.82 9.56 -16.81
C PRO A 117 12.59 9.17 -18.27
N LYS A 118 13.26 8.09 -18.71
CA LYS A 118 13.18 7.56 -20.07
C LYS A 118 12.51 6.18 -20.08
N PRO A 119 11.82 5.83 -21.17
CA PRO A 119 11.41 4.45 -21.40
C PRO A 119 12.63 3.52 -21.37
N CYS A 120 12.49 2.35 -20.77
CA CYS A 120 13.45 1.25 -20.89
C CYS A 120 12.75 0.00 -21.42
N PRO A 121 13.46 -0.96 -22.01
CA PRO A 121 12.85 -2.20 -22.48
C PRO A 121 12.08 -2.93 -21.37
N ARG A 122 10.96 -3.57 -21.72
CA ARG A 122 10.24 -4.47 -20.80
C ARG A 122 11.16 -5.60 -20.33
N GLY A 123 10.89 -6.10 -19.12
CA GLY A 123 11.66 -7.19 -18.51
C GLY A 123 12.53 -6.77 -17.33
N PRO A 124 13.72 -7.38 -17.17
CA PRO A 124 14.47 -7.38 -15.90
C PRO A 124 15.11 -6.04 -15.52
N GLY A 125 15.16 -5.09 -16.47
CA GLY A 125 15.64 -3.73 -16.23
C GLY A 125 14.65 -2.82 -15.50
N ARG A 126 13.41 -3.27 -15.26
CA ARG A 126 12.34 -2.46 -14.62
C ARG A 126 12.11 -2.80 -13.15
N ALA A 127 13.17 -3.13 -12.40
CA ALA A 127 13.05 -3.34 -10.96
C ALA A 127 13.18 -2.02 -10.18
N ILE A 128 12.64 -1.99 -8.96
CA ILE A 128 12.83 -0.90 -8.00
C ILE A 128 13.52 -1.40 -6.73
N ARG A 129 14.24 -0.53 -6.05
CA ARG A 129 14.86 -0.81 -4.76
C ARG A 129 13.80 -0.92 -3.65
N ALA A 130 14.07 -1.77 -2.65
CA ALA A 130 13.25 -1.90 -1.45
C ALA A 130 13.08 -0.55 -0.74
N GLY A 131 14.13 0.26 -0.70
CA GLY A 131 14.10 1.61 -0.14
C GLY A 131 13.18 2.56 -0.91
N GLN A 132 13.14 2.46 -2.24
CA GLN A 132 12.22 3.25 -3.07
C GLN A 132 10.75 2.85 -2.79
N LEU A 133 10.48 1.54 -2.68
CA LEU A 133 9.14 1.05 -2.31
C LEU A 133 8.73 1.48 -0.90
N TRP A 134 9.64 1.37 0.07
CA TRP A 134 9.39 1.79 1.45
C TRP A 134 9.10 3.29 1.53
N LYS A 135 9.90 4.12 0.86
CA LYS A 135 9.68 5.56 0.80
C LYS A 135 8.34 5.90 0.17
N PHE A 136 7.97 5.23 -0.93
CA PHE A 136 6.65 5.39 -1.55
C PHE A 136 5.53 5.09 -0.54
N TYR A 137 5.61 3.95 0.15
CA TYR A 137 4.64 3.59 1.18
C TYR A 137 4.58 4.65 2.28
N SER A 138 5.70 5.05 2.87
CA SER A 138 5.74 6.04 3.95
C SER A 138 5.14 7.39 3.54
N THR A 139 5.35 7.84 2.30
CA THR A 139 4.77 9.09 1.80
C THR A 139 3.24 9.03 1.72
N PHE A 140 2.70 7.88 1.30
CA PHE A 140 1.27 7.70 1.06
C PHE A 140 0.54 6.91 2.16
N GLU A 141 1.22 6.54 3.25
CA GLU A 141 0.67 5.77 4.36
C GLU A 141 -0.64 6.37 4.92
N PRO A 142 -0.79 7.70 5.08
CA PRO A 142 -2.05 8.29 5.55
C PRO A 142 -3.26 8.03 4.63
N LEU A 143 -3.01 7.79 3.34
CA LEU A 143 -4.01 7.49 2.32
C LEU A 143 -4.26 5.99 2.17
N ILE A 144 -3.20 5.18 2.28
CA ILE A 144 -3.23 3.73 2.14
C ILE A 144 -3.83 3.09 3.40
N ARG A 145 -3.44 3.57 4.59
CA ARG A 145 -3.87 3.02 5.87
C ARG A 145 -3.64 1.50 5.93
N GLN A 146 -4.46 0.77 6.69
CA GLN A 146 -4.27 -0.67 6.93
C GLN A 146 -4.88 -1.57 5.84
N HIS A 147 -5.98 -1.15 5.20
CA HIS A 147 -6.82 -2.04 4.38
C HIS A 147 -6.76 -1.80 2.87
N ARG A 148 -6.06 -0.75 2.39
CA ARG A 148 -5.97 -0.51 0.94
C ARG A 148 -5.06 -1.52 0.27
N THR A 149 -5.50 -1.97 -0.90
CA THR A 149 -4.87 -3.02 -1.69
C THR A 149 -4.01 -2.42 -2.81
N MET A 150 -3.29 -3.27 -3.56
CA MET A 150 -2.53 -2.82 -4.73
C MET A 150 -3.45 -2.17 -5.78
N TYR A 151 -4.73 -2.56 -5.85
CA TYR A 151 -5.71 -1.93 -6.75
C TYR A 151 -5.91 -0.44 -6.47
N TYR A 152 -6.00 -0.06 -5.19
CA TYR A 152 -6.08 1.35 -4.80
C TYR A 152 -4.79 2.08 -5.17
N VAL A 153 -3.64 1.50 -4.81
CA VAL A 153 -2.32 2.10 -5.02
C VAL A 153 -2.08 2.36 -6.50
N VAL A 154 -2.38 1.40 -7.37
CA VAL A 154 -2.19 1.56 -8.82
C VAL A 154 -3.10 2.67 -9.36
N SER A 155 -4.40 2.59 -9.08
CA SER A 155 -5.39 3.51 -9.64
C SER A 155 -5.28 4.95 -9.12
N ASN A 156 -4.98 5.12 -7.83
CA ASN A 156 -5.03 6.43 -7.15
C ASN A 156 -3.67 7.07 -6.92
N LEU A 157 -2.58 6.30 -7.00
CA LEU A 157 -1.23 6.80 -6.73
C LEU A 157 -0.32 6.60 -7.94
N VAL A 158 -0.09 5.37 -8.38
CA VAL A 158 0.86 5.06 -9.46
C VAL A 158 0.43 5.70 -10.78
N MET A 159 -0.80 5.46 -11.23
CA MET A 159 -1.32 6.00 -12.49
C MET A 159 -1.28 7.55 -12.50
N PRO A 160 -1.77 8.27 -11.47
CA PRO A 160 -1.60 9.71 -11.41
C PRO A 160 -0.15 10.19 -11.45
N LEU A 161 0.78 9.48 -10.79
CA LEU A 161 2.20 9.84 -10.82
C LEU A 161 2.82 9.68 -12.21
N THR A 162 2.45 8.63 -12.94
CA THR A 162 3.03 8.32 -14.25
C THR A 162 2.27 8.95 -15.43
N ARG A 163 1.12 9.58 -15.19
CA ARG A 163 0.22 10.12 -16.23
C ARG A 163 0.88 11.04 -17.26
N SER A 164 1.76 11.93 -16.83
CA SER A 164 2.37 12.92 -17.73
C SER A 164 3.36 12.31 -18.72
N ARG A 165 4.00 11.19 -18.36
CA ARG A 165 5.01 10.51 -19.19
C ARG A 165 4.53 9.19 -19.78
N ARG A 166 3.44 8.62 -19.24
CA ARG A 166 2.88 7.30 -19.61
C ARG A 166 3.92 6.17 -19.54
N LEU A 167 4.73 6.20 -18.49
CA LEU A 167 5.75 5.20 -18.17
C LEU A 167 5.29 4.26 -17.05
N SER A 168 6.02 3.15 -16.84
CA SER A 168 5.95 2.39 -15.61
C SER A 168 6.43 3.23 -14.40
N TYR A 169 6.08 2.79 -13.19
CA TYR A 169 6.59 3.45 -11.99
C TYR A 169 8.10 3.25 -11.84
N ALA A 170 8.62 2.07 -12.22
CA ALA A 170 10.05 1.78 -12.16
C ALA A 170 10.88 2.75 -13.02
N GLU A 171 10.43 3.02 -14.25
CA GLU A 171 11.05 4.02 -15.14
C GLU A 171 11.02 5.43 -14.52
N LEU A 172 9.91 5.79 -13.85
CA LEU A 172 9.78 7.09 -13.18
C LEU A 172 10.68 7.19 -11.94
N ALA A 173 10.76 6.13 -11.14
CA ALA A 173 11.50 6.11 -9.88
C ALA A 173 13.02 5.99 -10.05
N GLY A 174 13.48 5.61 -11.24
CA GLY A 174 14.87 5.24 -11.49
C GLY A 174 14.99 3.72 -11.57
N PRO A 175 14.98 3.13 -12.78
CA PRO A 175 14.93 1.69 -12.97
C PRO A 175 16.25 1.02 -12.54
N ASN A 176 16.15 -0.21 -12.02
CA ASN A 176 17.30 -1.02 -11.63
C ASN A 176 17.19 -2.42 -12.25
N LYS A 177 18.32 -3.14 -12.31
CA LYS A 177 18.32 -4.58 -12.63
C LYS A 177 17.67 -5.36 -11.48
N VAL A 178 16.87 -6.37 -11.82
CA VAL A 178 16.22 -7.25 -10.84
C VAL A 178 17.24 -8.05 -10.02
N ASN A 179 16.99 -8.18 -8.70
CA ASN A 179 17.57 -9.23 -7.88
C ASN A 179 16.54 -10.32 -7.64
N TRP A 180 15.31 -9.94 -7.27
CA TRP A 180 14.24 -10.88 -6.95
C TRP A 180 12.96 -10.55 -7.71
N PHE A 181 12.28 -11.58 -8.20
CA PHE A 181 10.95 -11.47 -8.76
C PHE A 181 9.91 -11.55 -7.66
N ILE A 182 8.91 -10.66 -7.70
CA ILE A 182 7.80 -10.66 -6.74
C ILE A 182 6.55 -11.27 -7.37
N SER A 183 6.10 -12.39 -6.81
CA SER A 183 4.77 -12.97 -7.06
C SER A 183 3.80 -12.53 -5.97
N HIS A 184 2.64 -11.97 -6.34
CA HIS A 184 1.67 -11.45 -5.36
C HIS A 184 0.25 -11.34 -5.90
N PHE A 185 -0.72 -11.31 -4.99
CA PHE A 185 -2.10 -10.97 -5.30
C PHE A 185 -2.36 -9.47 -5.06
N TRP A 186 -2.92 -8.78 -6.05
CA TRP A 186 -3.20 -7.35 -5.94
C TRP A 186 -4.27 -7.00 -4.89
N GLY A 187 -5.11 -7.95 -4.48
CA GLY A 187 -6.09 -7.75 -3.42
C GLY A 187 -5.52 -7.89 -2.01
N THR A 188 -4.26 -8.34 -1.86
CA THR A 188 -3.57 -8.30 -0.58
C THR A 188 -3.36 -6.84 -0.15
N SER A 189 -3.44 -6.57 1.16
CA SER A 189 -3.15 -5.23 1.72
C SER A 189 -1.78 -4.74 1.27
N PHE A 190 -1.70 -3.52 0.75
CA PHE A 190 -0.43 -2.95 0.32
C PHE A 190 0.54 -2.75 1.49
N ARG A 191 0.02 -2.47 2.69
CA ARG A 191 0.84 -2.44 3.90
C ARG A 191 1.47 -3.80 4.15
N HIS A 192 0.68 -4.87 4.12
CA HIS A 192 1.20 -6.24 4.26
C HIS A 192 2.28 -6.52 3.21
N PHE A 193 2.00 -6.20 1.95
CA PHE A 193 2.93 -6.37 0.83
C PHE A 193 4.29 -5.69 1.07
N VAL A 194 4.30 -4.40 1.44
CA VAL A 194 5.54 -3.65 1.66
C VAL A 194 6.33 -4.19 2.85
N PHE A 195 5.65 -4.59 3.92
CA PHE A 195 6.30 -5.19 5.09
C PHE A 195 6.89 -6.57 4.77
N SER A 196 6.20 -7.40 3.99
CA SER A 196 6.71 -8.69 3.53
C SER A 196 7.97 -8.53 2.69
N ILE A 197 7.99 -7.57 1.75
CA ILE A 197 9.19 -7.27 0.95
C ILE A 197 10.33 -6.76 1.82
N ARG A 198 10.05 -5.91 2.81
CA ARG A 198 11.08 -5.45 3.75
C ARG A 198 11.67 -6.64 4.53
N LYS A 199 10.83 -7.54 5.06
CA LYS A 199 11.30 -8.74 5.78
C LYS A 199 12.13 -9.66 4.90
N HIS A 200 11.73 -9.81 3.65
CA HIS A 200 12.51 -10.53 2.66
C HIS A 200 13.87 -9.84 2.43
N ALA A 201 13.88 -8.54 2.17
CA ALA A 201 15.09 -7.74 1.95
C ALA A 201 16.06 -7.81 3.13
N GLU A 202 15.56 -7.70 4.36
CA GLU A 202 16.33 -7.88 5.60
C GLU A 202 16.93 -9.29 5.69
N SER A 203 16.19 -10.31 5.24
CA SER A 203 16.63 -11.71 5.28
C SER A 203 17.73 -12.04 4.26
N VAL A 204 17.68 -11.43 3.08
CA VAL A 204 18.72 -11.61 2.03
C VAL A 204 19.86 -10.60 2.13
N ALA A 205 19.72 -9.57 2.97
CA ALA A 205 20.80 -8.61 3.25
C ALA A 205 21.94 -9.22 4.09
N VAL A 206 21.66 -10.30 4.82
CA VAL A 206 22.65 -10.99 5.64
C VAL A 206 23.32 -12.08 4.80
N VAL A 207 24.58 -11.89 4.42
CA VAL A 207 25.39 -12.88 3.68
C VAL A 207 26.72 -13.04 4.39
N ASN A 208 27.09 -14.28 4.76
CA ASN A 208 28.37 -14.59 5.43
C ASN A 208 28.67 -13.70 6.66
N ASN A 209 27.67 -13.44 7.49
CA ASN A 209 27.73 -12.53 8.65
C ASN A 209 27.95 -11.04 8.34
N TYR A 210 27.95 -10.64 7.07
CA TYR A 210 27.91 -9.23 6.67
C TYR A 210 26.45 -8.77 6.52
N ILE A 211 26.11 -7.68 7.19
CA ILE A 211 24.80 -7.05 7.10
C ILE A 211 24.88 -5.97 6.02
N GLY A 212 24.42 -6.30 4.82
CA GLY A 212 24.20 -5.33 3.76
C GLY A 212 23.02 -4.42 4.05
N ASN A 213 22.89 -3.34 3.29
CA ASN A 213 21.72 -2.48 3.37
C ASN A 213 20.52 -3.13 2.66
N TRP A 214 19.49 -3.51 3.43
CA TRP A 214 18.27 -4.10 2.88
C TRP A 214 17.58 -3.18 1.85
N ALA A 215 17.74 -1.86 1.99
CA ALA A 215 17.10 -0.87 1.12
C ALA A 215 17.61 -0.96 -0.33
N ASP A 216 18.81 -1.50 -0.56
CA ASP A 216 19.42 -1.58 -1.88
C ASP A 216 19.00 -2.83 -2.68
N ARG A 217 18.30 -3.79 -2.06
CA ARG A 217 17.77 -4.96 -2.76
C ARG A 217 16.71 -4.56 -3.78
N THR A 218 16.82 -5.06 -5.00
CA THR A 218 15.92 -4.69 -6.11
C THR A 218 14.90 -5.77 -6.40
N TYR A 219 13.67 -5.33 -6.62
CA TYR A 219 12.50 -6.16 -6.81
C TYR A 219 11.79 -5.79 -8.09
N TRP A 220 11.52 -6.79 -8.92
CA TRP A 220 10.59 -6.64 -10.02
C TRP A 220 9.18 -6.95 -9.52
N ILE A 221 8.28 -5.98 -9.65
CA ILE A 221 6.93 -6.02 -9.08
C ILE A 221 5.96 -5.68 -10.18
N CYS A 222 5.07 -6.59 -10.58
CA CYS A 222 4.27 -6.44 -11.78
C CYS A 222 3.46 -5.13 -11.84
N SER A 223 2.96 -4.62 -10.71
CA SER A 223 2.18 -3.37 -10.65
C SER A 223 3.00 -2.09 -10.79
N LEU A 224 4.32 -2.17 -10.59
CA LEU A 224 5.25 -1.04 -10.62
C LEU A 224 6.21 -1.11 -11.81
N SER A 225 6.55 -2.32 -12.24
CA SER A 225 7.49 -2.62 -13.32
C SER A 225 6.82 -2.62 -14.70
N ASN A 226 5.59 -3.13 -14.82
CA ASN A 226 4.85 -3.05 -16.09
C ASN A 226 4.34 -1.62 -16.32
N ASN A 227 4.34 -1.18 -17.57
CA ASN A 227 3.67 0.05 -17.96
C ASN A 227 2.15 -0.13 -17.88
N GLN A 228 1.56 0.37 -16.80
CA GLN A 228 0.11 0.29 -16.55
C GLN A 228 -0.73 1.06 -17.59
N TRP A 229 -0.11 1.90 -18.42
CA TRP A 229 -0.76 2.58 -19.55
C TRP A 229 -0.83 1.74 -20.82
N ASN A 230 -0.08 0.65 -20.91
CA ASN A 230 -0.05 -0.24 -22.06
C ASN A 230 0.19 -1.71 -21.67
N VAL A 231 -0.67 -2.26 -20.80
CA VAL A 231 -0.51 -3.62 -20.27
C VAL A 231 -0.48 -4.70 -21.36
N ALA A 232 -1.18 -4.50 -22.48
CA ALA A 232 -1.17 -5.44 -23.60
C ALA A 232 0.25 -5.59 -24.21
N GLU A 233 0.99 -4.49 -24.33
CA GLU A 233 2.39 -4.52 -24.76
C GLU A 233 3.30 -5.20 -23.72
N GLU A 234 2.94 -5.18 -22.44
CA GLU A 234 3.72 -5.86 -21.40
C GLU A 234 3.57 -7.38 -21.45
N VAL A 235 2.47 -7.89 -21.99
CA VAL A 235 2.27 -9.33 -22.23
C VAL A 235 2.89 -9.73 -23.57
N GLY A 236 2.75 -8.92 -24.62
CA GLY A 236 3.25 -9.25 -25.96
C GLY A 236 2.28 -10.11 -26.76
N GLN A 237 2.76 -10.69 -27.86
CA GLN A 237 1.95 -11.59 -28.69
C GLN A 237 1.85 -13.00 -28.09
N SER A 238 2.87 -13.40 -27.34
CA SER A 238 2.92 -14.67 -26.62
C SER A 238 3.42 -14.45 -25.19
N TRP A 239 3.19 -15.41 -24.30
CA TRP A 239 3.57 -15.27 -22.89
C TRP A 239 5.10 -15.28 -22.68
N GLU A 240 5.87 -15.86 -23.59
CA GLU A 240 7.34 -15.86 -23.61
C GLU A 240 7.91 -14.46 -23.87
N GLU A 241 7.13 -13.60 -24.53
CA GLU A 241 7.49 -12.22 -24.76
C GLU A 241 7.19 -11.30 -23.56
N SER A 242 6.44 -11.82 -22.59
CA SER A 242 5.93 -11.01 -21.49
C SER A 242 7.04 -10.49 -20.59
N SER A 243 6.83 -9.29 -20.04
CA SER A 243 7.80 -8.65 -19.14
C SER A 243 8.10 -9.51 -17.90
N PHE A 244 7.13 -10.29 -17.40
CA PHE A 244 7.36 -11.16 -16.24
C PHE A 244 8.18 -12.39 -16.62
N TYR A 245 7.90 -13.05 -17.74
CA TYR A 245 8.69 -14.19 -18.20
C TYR A 245 10.14 -13.79 -18.50
N LEU A 246 10.33 -12.69 -19.24
CA LEU A 246 11.65 -12.13 -19.54
C LEU A 246 12.45 -11.78 -18.27
N THR A 247 11.77 -11.38 -17.21
CA THR A 247 12.40 -11.08 -15.93
C THR A 247 12.82 -12.35 -15.20
N LEU A 248 11.91 -13.31 -15.04
CA LEU A 248 12.20 -14.57 -14.34
C LEU A 248 13.35 -15.33 -15.01
N THR A 249 13.36 -15.35 -16.35
CA THR A 249 14.33 -16.13 -17.14
C THR A 249 15.63 -15.40 -17.47
N CYS A 250 15.87 -14.21 -16.92
CA CYS A 250 17.02 -13.38 -17.32
C CYS A 250 18.40 -13.91 -16.89
N GLY A 251 18.46 -15.02 -16.16
CA GLY A 251 19.69 -15.70 -15.72
C GLY A 251 20.42 -15.05 -14.54
N TYR A 252 19.99 -13.87 -14.09
CA TYR A 252 20.52 -13.20 -12.90
C TYR A 252 19.44 -12.82 -11.88
N CYS A 253 18.18 -13.21 -12.12
CA CYS A 253 17.15 -13.20 -11.10
C CYS A 253 17.49 -14.32 -10.10
N ALA A 254 17.68 -13.97 -8.82
CA ALA A 254 18.10 -14.91 -7.79
C ALA A 254 16.99 -15.90 -7.44
N GLY A 255 15.74 -15.48 -7.46
CA GLY A 255 14.61 -16.31 -7.05
C GLY A 255 13.28 -15.58 -7.16
N THR A 256 12.22 -16.27 -6.76
CA THR A 256 10.87 -15.72 -6.67
C THR A 256 10.47 -15.58 -5.22
N ALA A 257 10.20 -14.36 -4.77
CA ALA A 257 9.59 -14.11 -3.46
C ALA A 257 8.07 -13.96 -3.63
N MET A 258 7.33 -14.94 -3.12
CA MET A 258 5.88 -14.94 -3.13
C MET A 258 5.34 -14.29 -1.85
N ILE A 259 4.57 -13.22 -2.00
CA ILE A 259 3.96 -12.50 -0.89
C ILE A 259 2.63 -13.15 -0.53
N LEU A 260 2.61 -13.94 0.55
CA LEU A 260 1.43 -14.63 1.04
C LEU A 260 0.72 -13.82 2.12
N ASP A 261 -0.60 -13.72 2.01
CA ASP A 261 -1.50 -13.44 3.13
C ASP A 261 -1.90 -14.74 3.83
N ASP A 262 -2.61 -14.61 4.95
CA ASP A 262 -3.03 -15.73 5.80
C ASP A 262 -3.97 -16.72 5.07
N GLU A 263 -4.59 -16.29 3.96
CA GLU A 263 -5.47 -17.11 3.12
C GLU A 263 -4.77 -17.70 1.90
N ALA A 264 -3.47 -17.42 1.73
CA ALA A 264 -2.65 -17.79 0.59
C ALA A 264 -3.31 -17.45 -0.77
N MET A 265 -3.98 -16.30 -0.84
CA MET A 265 -4.71 -15.85 -2.03
C MET A 265 -3.90 -15.76 -3.33
N PRO A 266 -2.57 -15.48 -3.33
CA PRO A 266 -1.79 -15.57 -4.56
C PRO A 266 -1.90 -16.93 -5.24
N LEU A 267 -1.96 -18.04 -4.49
CA LEU A 267 -2.04 -19.38 -5.06
C LEU A 267 -3.43 -19.74 -5.60
N THR A 268 -4.43 -18.88 -5.41
CA THR A 268 -5.74 -19.00 -6.07
C THR A 268 -5.80 -18.20 -7.37
N ARG A 269 -4.68 -17.64 -7.86
CA ARG A 269 -4.61 -16.81 -9.07
C ARG A 269 -3.78 -17.50 -10.16
N ALA A 270 -4.38 -17.65 -11.34
CA ALA A 270 -3.73 -18.35 -12.46
C ALA A 270 -2.38 -17.71 -12.84
N TRP A 271 -2.31 -16.38 -12.90
CA TRP A 271 -1.05 -15.69 -13.20
C TRP A 271 0.06 -15.94 -12.16
N CYS A 272 -0.28 -16.01 -10.86
CA CYS A 272 0.71 -16.38 -9.85
C CYS A 272 1.09 -17.86 -9.94
N LEU A 273 0.16 -18.74 -10.32
CA LEU A 273 0.46 -20.13 -10.61
C LEU A 273 1.49 -20.27 -11.74
N PHE A 274 1.30 -19.51 -12.83
CA PHE A 274 2.28 -19.45 -13.92
C PHE A 274 3.66 -18.99 -13.42
N GLU A 275 3.74 -17.99 -12.55
CA GLU A 275 5.01 -17.53 -11.98
C GLU A 275 5.70 -18.62 -11.14
N VAL A 276 4.95 -19.38 -10.34
CA VAL A 276 5.48 -20.54 -9.61
C VAL A 276 5.96 -21.62 -10.58
N LEU A 277 5.24 -21.81 -11.70
CA LEU A 277 5.56 -22.83 -12.70
C LEU A 277 6.94 -22.56 -13.30
N GLN A 278 7.15 -21.32 -13.73
CA GLN A 278 8.42 -20.86 -14.24
C GLN A 278 9.52 -20.92 -13.18
N THR A 279 9.19 -20.62 -11.92
CA THR A 279 10.13 -20.72 -10.80
C THR A 279 10.62 -22.17 -10.63
N LYS A 280 9.73 -23.16 -10.72
CA LYS A 280 10.09 -24.58 -10.68
C LYS A 280 10.99 -24.95 -11.86
N GLU A 281 10.56 -24.65 -13.08
CA GLU A 281 11.29 -25.00 -14.30
C GLU A 281 12.70 -24.40 -14.34
N ILE A 282 12.87 -23.17 -13.84
CA ILE A 282 14.19 -22.53 -13.74
C ILE A 282 15.03 -23.20 -12.65
N GLY A 283 14.44 -23.51 -11.48
CA GLY A 283 15.13 -24.20 -10.40
C GLY A 283 15.67 -25.57 -10.80
N ASP A 284 14.92 -26.32 -11.61
CA ASP A 284 15.36 -27.62 -12.14
C ASP A 284 16.53 -27.49 -13.14
N ARG A 285 16.69 -26.33 -13.77
CA ARG A 285 17.72 -26.07 -14.80
C ARG A 285 18.94 -25.32 -14.29
N GLN A 286 18.81 -24.54 -13.20
CA GLN A 286 19.83 -23.62 -12.71
C GLN A 286 20.09 -23.81 -11.21
N ASN A 287 21.24 -24.40 -10.87
CA ASN A 287 21.65 -24.62 -9.48
C ASN A 287 21.87 -23.32 -8.68
N SER A 288 22.12 -22.19 -9.35
CA SER A 288 22.32 -20.89 -8.70
C SER A 288 21.01 -20.16 -8.36
N PHE A 289 19.87 -20.69 -8.80
CA PHE A 289 18.56 -20.11 -8.54
C PHE A 289 18.06 -20.55 -7.15
N GLU A 290 17.70 -19.59 -6.30
CA GLU A 290 17.26 -19.81 -4.92
C GLU A 290 15.83 -20.35 -4.81
N GLY A 291 15.11 -20.48 -5.93
CA GLY A 291 13.78 -21.08 -5.99
C GLY A 291 12.66 -20.16 -5.48
N LEU A 292 11.66 -20.77 -4.84
CA LEU A 292 10.45 -20.10 -4.37
C LEU A 292 10.55 -19.77 -2.87
N TRP A 293 10.46 -18.50 -2.50
CA TRP A 293 10.47 -18.06 -1.11
C TRP A 293 9.11 -17.52 -0.68
N LEU A 294 8.48 -18.19 0.30
CA LEU A 294 7.22 -17.77 0.89
C LEU A 294 7.46 -16.66 1.93
N CYS A 295 6.86 -15.50 1.70
CA CYS A 295 7.10 -14.27 2.45
C CYS A 295 5.80 -13.70 3.03
N THR A 296 5.86 -13.32 4.31
CA THR A 296 4.74 -12.67 5.02
C THR A 296 5.23 -11.40 5.72
N ALA A 297 4.31 -10.57 6.20
CA ALA A 297 4.67 -9.33 6.89
C ALA A 297 5.42 -9.57 8.22
N THR A 298 5.36 -10.79 8.75
CA THR A 298 6.09 -11.19 9.97
C THR A 298 7.49 -11.72 9.66
N GLY A 299 7.69 -12.36 8.50
CA GLY A 299 8.97 -12.90 8.10
C GLY A 299 8.92 -13.82 6.88
N VAL A 300 10.10 -14.36 6.53
CA VAL A 300 10.27 -15.37 5.47
C VAL A 300 10.21 -16.75 6.09
N LEU A 301 9.33 -17.62 5.59
CA LEU A 301 9.13 -18.96 6.17
C LEU A 301 10.41 -19.80 6.07
N HIS A 302 11.08 -19.81 4.91
CA HIS A 302 12.34 -20.54 4.67
C HIS A 302 13.51 -20.14 5.58
N LYS A 303 13.42 -18.99 6.26
CA LYS A 303 14.45 -18.53 7.20
C LYS A 303 14.08 -18.80 8.65
N GLY A 304 12.93 -19.43 8.91
CA GLY A 304 12.45 -19.66 10.26
C GLY A 304 11.98 -18.39 10.98
N LYS A 305 11.78 -17.29 10.25
CA LYS A 305 11.55 -15.95 10.83
C LYS A 305 10.09 -15.49 10.79
N ALA A 306 9.19 -16.26 10.18
CA ALA A 306 7.77 -15.95 10.16
C ALA A 306 7.11 -16.30 11.50
N GLY A 307 6.02 -15.61 11.83
CA GLY A 307 5.18 -15.96 12.98
C GLY A 307 4.65 -17.39 12.86
N VAL A 308 4.78 -18.17 13.93
CA VAL A 308 4.38 -19.59 13.94
C VAL A 308 2.90 -19.75 13.62
N ASP A 309 2.05 -18.88 14.18
CA ASP A 309 0.61 -18.89 13.94
C ASP A 309 0.27 -18.63 12.46
N VAL A 310 0.92 -17.64 11.85
CA VAL A 310 0.74 -17.30 10.43
C VAL A 310 1.20 -18.47 9.55
N ALA A 311 2.35 -19.07 9.85
CA ALA A 311 2.86 -20.19 9.06
C ALA A 311 1.98 -21.43 9.16
N MET A 312 1.41 -21.72 10.34
CA MET A 312 0.46 -22.81 10.50
C MET A 312 -0.83 -22.57 9.70
N ARG A 313 -1.38 -21.34 9.74
CA ARG A 313 -2.56 -21.00 8.91
C ARG A 313 -2.28 -21.18 7.42
N ILE A 314 -1.12 -20.71 6.94
CA ILE A 314 -0.70 -20.89 5.55
C ILE A 314 -0.54 -22.39 5.24
N ALA A 315 0.09 -23.17 6.11
CA ALA A 315 0.27 -24.61 5.92
C ALA A 315 -1.05 -25.38 5.82
N GLU A 316 -1.98 -25.12 6.74
CA GLU A 316 -3.32 -25.69 6.71
C GLU A 316 -4.03 -25.34 5.39
N ARG A 317 -3.95 -24.08 4.97
CA ARG A 317 -4.53 -23.63 3.72
C ARG A 317 -3.93 -24.34 2.51
N LEU A 318 -2.60 -24.41 2.42
CA LEU A 318 -1.91 -25.05 1.29
C LEU A 318 -2.04 -26.57 1.26
N SER A 319 -2.31 -27.21 2.40
CA SER A 319 -2.54 -28.66 2.44
C SER A 319 -3.78 -29.08 1.63
N THR A 320 -4.80 -28.21 1.62
CA THR A 320 -6.11 -28.46 0.98
C THR A 320 -6.28 -27.74 -0.36
N LEU A 321 -5.48 -26.70 -0.62
CA LEU A 321 -5.51 -25.94 -1.86
C LEU A 321 -5.12 -26.81 -3.06
N LYS A 322 -5.90 -26.67 -4.14
CA LYS A 322 -5.66 -27.27 -5.44
C LYS A 322 -5.42 -26.17 -6.45
N LEU A 323 -4.29 -26.20 -7.13
CA LEU A 323 -3.90 -25.15 -8.07
C LEU A 323 -4.78 -25.12 -9.33
N GLU A 324 -5.46 -26.22 -9.64
CA GLU A 324 -6.50 -26.35 -10.69
C GLU A 324 -7.68 -25.38 -10.46
N ASP A 325 -7.96 -25.05 -9.21
CA ASP A 325 -9.06 -24.15 -8.82
C ASP A 325 -8.68 -22.67 -8.97
N ALA A 326 -7.46 -22.36 -9.42
CA ALA A 326 -7.01 -20.99 -9.61
C ALA A 326 -7.86 -20.23 -10.63
N THR A 327 -8.00 -18.92 -10.42
CA THR A 327 -8.87 -18.05 -11.22
C THR A 327 -8.10 -16.91 -11.88
N ALA A 328 -8.56 -16.50 -13.06
CA ALA A 328 -8.09 -15.32 -13.78
C ALA A 328 -9.24 -14.35 -14.02
N SER A 329 -8.92 -13.06 -14.14
CA SER A 329 -9.92 -12.05 -14.53
C SER A 329 -10.33 -12.19 -16.00
N VAL A 330 -9.49 -12.82 -16.81
CA VAL A 330 -9.70 -13.07 -18.23
C VAL A 330 -9.64 -14.58 -18.43
N GLN A 331 -10.74 -15.18 -18.93
CA GLN A 331 -10.83 -16.64 -19.07
C GLN A 331 -9.75 -17.20 -20.01
N LYS A 332 -9.46 -16.50 -21.11
CA LYS A 332 -8.40 -16.87 -22.05
C LYS A 332 -7.03 -17.02 -21.37
N ASP A 333 -6.71 -16.17 -20.39
CA ASP A 333 -5.45 -16.28 -19.64
C ASP A 333 -5.43 -17.54 -18.77
N LYS A 334 -6.58 -17.87 -18.15
CA LYS A 334 -6.71 -19.11 -17.36
C LYS A 334 -6.52 -20.32 -18.27
N ASP A 335 -7.26 -20.40 -19.38
CA ASP A 335 -7.20 -21.54 -20.29
C ASP A 335 -5.77 -21.77 -20.80
N MET A 336 -5.09 -20.69 -21.20
CA MET A 336 -3.68 -20.74 -21.61
C MET A 336 -2.76 -21.29 -20.50
N ILE A 337 -2.93 -20.84 -19.26
CA ILE A 337 -2.09 -21.26 -18.13
C ILE A 337 -2.39 -22.72 -17.76
N ASP A 338 -3.66 -23.12 -17.74
CA ASP A 338 -4.08 -24.49 -17.46
C ASP A 338 -3.52 -25.45 -18.53
N ASP A 339 -3.51 -25.04 -19.81
CA ASP A 339 -2.90 -25.79 -20.90
C ASP A 339 -1.39 -25.94 -20.74
N LEU A 340 -0.69 -24.86 -20.33
CA LEU A 340 0.75 -24.88 -20.06
C LEU A 340 1.10 -25.82 -18.92
N VAL A 341 0.34 -25.77 -17.82
CA VAL A 341 0.53 -26.68 -16.68
C VAL A 341 0.25 -28.12 -17.12
N SER A 342 -0.79 -28.36 -17.91
CA SER A 342 -1.16 -29.70 -18.38
C SER A 342 -0.11 -30.34 -19.30
N GLN A 343 0.64 -29.53 -20.05
CA GLN A 343 1.72 -29.99 -20.92
C GLN A 343 3.02 -30.34 -20.15
N MET A 344 3.14 -29.92 -18.89
CA MET A 344 4.33 -30.23 -18.10
C MET A 344 4.33 -31.68 -17.58
N PRO A 345 5.52 -32.28 -17.40
CA PRO A 345 5.65 -33.61 -16.80
C PRO A 345 4.95 -33.68 -15.42
N GLY A 346 3.90 -34.50 -15.33
CA GLY A 346 3.10 -34.67 -14.12
C GLY A 346 2.02 -33.60 -13.87
N GLY A 347 1.91 -32.60 -14.76
CA GLY A 347 0.83 -31.61 -14.77
C GLY A 347 0.59 -30.88 -13.46
N PHE A 348 -0.67 -30.61 -13.16
CA PHE A 348 -1.07 -30.00 -11.88
C PHE A 348 -0.69 -30.84 -10.66
N SER A 349 -0.61 -32.18 -10.77
CA SER A 349 -0.19 -33.02 -9.66
C SER A 349 1.25 -32.73 -9.23
N ALA A 350 2.16 -32.63 -10.20
CA ALA A 350 3.56 -32.26 -9.94
C ALA A 350 3.66 -30.84 -9.36
N MET A 351 2.83 -29.93 -9.86
CA MET A 351 2.81 -28.54 -9.40
C MET A 351 2.28 -28.39 -7.97
N ASN A 352 1.19 -29.07 -7.64
CA ASN A 352 0.66 -29.18 -6.28
C ASN A 352 1.71 -29.80 -5.34
N ALA A 353 2.41 -30.86 -5.78
CA ALA A 353 3.47 -31.48 -5.01
C ALA A 353 4.63 -30.53 -4.74
N PHE A 354 5.07 -29.76 -5.75
CA PHE A 354 6.13 -28.75 -5.62
C PHE A 354 5.79 -27.69 -4.56
N VAL A 355 4.59 -27.10 -4.61
CA VAL A 355 4.17 -26.10 -3.62
C VAL A 355 4.08 -26.72 -2.22
N LYS A 356 3.52 -27.93 -2.10
CA LYS A 356 3.41 -28.66 -0.83
C LYS A 356 4.78 -29.02 -0.25
N GLN A 357 5.74 -29.38 -1.10
CA GLN A 357 7.11 -29.66 -0.66
C GLN A 357 7.80 -28.38 -0.17
N ASN A 358 7.72 -27.27 -0.91
CA ASN A 358 8.31 -25.99 -0.49
C ASN A 358 7.77 -25.55 0.89
N ILE A 359 6.46 -25.68 1.13
CA ILE A 359 5.92 -25.34 2.44
C ILE A 359 6.33 -26.33 3.54
N ALA A 360 6.38 -27.64 3.25
CA ALA A 360 6.84 -28.63 4.21
C ALA A 360 8.30 -28.35 4.64
N GLU A 361 9.18 -28.06 3.69
CA GLU A 361 10.57 -27.67 3.95
C GLU A 361 10.64 -26.38 4.78
N ALA A 362 9.82 -25.37 4.45
CA ALA A 362 9.78 -24.13 5.19
C ALA A 362 9.28 -24.30 6.64
N LEU A 363 8.29 -25.18 6.88
CA LEU A 363 7.80 -25.51 8.22
C LEU A 363 8.85 -26.26 9.05
N LEU A 364 9.60 -27.19 8.44
CA LEU A 364 10.71 -27.85 9.11
C LEU A 364 11.77 -26.84 9.55
N ARG A 365 12.15 -25.90 8.69
CA ARG A 365 13.07 -24.80 9.04
C ARG A 365 12.55 -23.92 10.16
N MET A 366 11.25 -23.65 10.18
CA MET A 366 10.60 -22.91 11.27
C MET A 366 10.64 -23.66 12.60
N GLN A 367 10.37 -24.97 12.59
CA GLN A 367 10.45 -25.81 13.78
C GLN A 367 11.88 -25.84 14.34
N GLU A 368 12.88 -25.99 13.48
CA GLU A 368 14.30 -25.95 13.85
C GLU A 368 14.67 -24.62 14.51
N ALA A 369 14.33 -23.49 13.87
CA ALA A 369 14.64 -22.15 14.38
C ALA A 369 13.95 -21.87 15.71
N PHE A 370 12.65 -22.18 15.82
CA PHE A 370 11.89 -22.00 17.05
C PHE A 370 12.46 -22.84 18.20
N SER A 371 12.77 -24.11 17.94
CA SER A 371 13.36 -25.01 18.95
C SER A 371 14.72 -24.50 19.42
N SER A 372 15.56 -24.00 18.51
CA SER A 372 16.85 -23.39 18.85
C SER A 372 16.70 -22.17 19.74
N ASP A 373 15.79 -21.25 19.39
CA ASP A 373 15.59 -20.02 20.16
C ASP A 373 14.95 -20.30 21.53
N PHE A 374 14.03 -21.26 21.60
CA PHE A 374 13.47 -21.74 22.86
C PHE A 374 14.55 -22.33 23.79
N GLN A 375 15.44 -23.17 23.25
CA GLN A 375 16.56 -23.73 24.02
C GLN A 375 17.52 -22.65 24.52
N LYS A 376 17.86 -21.66 23.69
CA LYS A 376 18.69 -20.51 24.11
C LYS A 376 18.04 -19.76 25.25
N LEU A 377 16.74 -19.44 25.14
CA LEU A 377 16.00 -18.73 26.17
C LEU A 377 15.96 -19.51 27.49
N MET A 378 15.67 -20.82 27.43
CA MET A 378 15.69 -21.70 28.60
C MET A 378 17.08 -21.78 29.22
N GLY A 379 18.14 -21.80 28.41
CA GLY A 379 19.53 -21.70 28.86
C GLY A 379 19.79 -20.40 29.62
N SER A 380 19.45 -19.25 29.04
CA SER A 380 19.62 -17.93 29.67
C SER A 380 18.84 -17.79 30.98
N LEU A 381 17.59 -18.25 31.01
CA LEU A 381 16.76 -18.24 32.23
C LEU A 381 17.30 -19.21 33.30
N GLY A 382 17.85 -20.35 32.88
CA GLY A 382 18.51 -21.29 33.79
C GLY A 382 19.75 -20.69 34.47
N HIS A 383 20.52 -19.87 33.75
CA HIS A 383 21.70 -19.19 34.30
C HIS A 383 21.30 -18.02 35.23
N ALA A 384 20.21 -17.30 34.91
CA ALA A 384 19.67 -16.25 35.78
C ALA A 384 19.25 -16.77 37.17
N LYS A 385 18.87 -18.06 37.26
CA LYS A 385 18.51 -18.72 38.52
C LYS A 385 19.70 -19.02 39.43
N GLN A 386 20.93 -19.07 38.89
CA GLN A 386 22.16 -19.37 39.64
C GLN A 386 22.92 -18.11 40.11
N GLY A 387 22.59 -16.94 39.56
CA GLY A 387 23.17 -15.64 39.95
C GLY A 387 22.31 -14.79 40.89
N ALA A 388 21.10 -15.24 41.23
CA ALA A 388 20.25 -14.55 42.20
C ALA A 388 20.75 -14.86 43.62
N PRO A 389 21.10 -13.86 44.46
CA PRO A 389 21.36 -14.10 45.86
C PRO A 389 20.11 -14.75 46.46
N SER A 390 20.31 -15.80 47.26
CA SER A 390 19.25 -16.48 47.97
C SER A 390 18.43 -15.45 48.72
N LEU A 391 17.19 -15.21 48.28
CA LEU A 391 16.17 -14.62 49.12
C LEU A 391 15.93 -15.63 50.25
N GLU A 392 16.70 -15.48 51.32
CA GLU A 392 16.43 -16.13 52.58
C GLU A 392 14.99 -15.81 52.96
N ARG A 393 14.24 -16.86 53.31
CA ARG A 393 12.93 -16.74 53.95
C ARG A 393 13.13 -16.12 55.33
N GLY A 394 13.34 -14.81 55.37
CA GLY A 394 13.47 -14.00 56.58
C GLY A 394 12.38 -12.94 56.62
N ALA A 395 11.40 -13.17 57.48
CA ALA A 395 10.52 -12.19 58.13
C ALA A 395 10.05 -10.98 57.29
N TRP A 396 8.89 -11.12 56.64
CA TRP A 396 8.01 -9.98 56.40
C TRP A 396 7.28 -9.68 57.72
N GLU A 397 7.93 -8.98 58.65
CA GLU A 397 7.19 -8.37 59.75
C GLU A 397 6.29 -7.27 59.17
N LEU A 398 4.98 -7.53 59.19
CA LEU A 398 3.96 -6.51 59.00
C LEU A 398 4.17 -5.41 60.03
N ARG A 399 4.71 -4.26 59.61
CA ARG A 399 4.58 -3.03 60.40
C ARG A 399 3.11 -2.59 60.34
N PRO A 400 2.43 -2.38 61.48
CA PRO A 400 1.09 -1.84 61.47
C PRO A 400 1.14 -0.39 60.98
N CYS A 401 0.37 -0.07 59.94
CA CYS A 401 0.09 1.31 59.53
C CYS A 401 -0.58 2.02 60.71
N LYS A 402 0.08 3.05 61.25
CA LYS A 402 -0.61 4.07 62.02
C LYS A 402 -1.47 4.88 61.05
N ALA A 403 -2.75 4.97 61.34
CA ALA A 403 -3.64 5.91 60.70
C ALA A 403 -3.25 7.32 61.16
N GLU A 404 -2.74 8.13 60.23
CA GLU A 404 -2.71 9.59 60.36
C GLU A 404 -3.75 10.14 59.40
N GLU A 405 -4.57 11.03 59.95
CA GLU A 405 -5.76 11.63 59.36
C GLU A 405 -5.44 12.47 58.13
N ALA A 406 -6.39 12.48 57.19
CA ALA A 406 -6.33 13.24 55.96
C ALA A 406 -6.61 14.72 56.21
N GLU A 407 -5.71 15.60 55.75
CA GLU A 407 -6.04 16.99 55.41
C GLU A 407 -5.95 17.16 53.88
N GLU A 408 -7.07 17.52 53.27
CA GLU A 408 -7.18 17.90 51.85
C GLU A 408 -6.55 19.28 51.60
N PRO A 409 -5.80 19.49 50.49
CA PRO A 409 -5.52 20.82 50.01
C PRO A 409 -6.40 21.22 48.81
N GLU A 410 -6.93 22.44 48.92
CA GLU A 410 -7.77 23.19 48.00
C GLU A 410 -7.22 23.35 46.57
N GLU A 411 -8.17 23.36 45.64
CA GLU A 411 -8.07 23.81 44.25
C GLU A 411 -7.65 25.28 44.16
N GLN A 412 -6.55 25.59 43.45
CA GLN A 412 -6.33 26.93 42.89
C GLN A 412 -5.92 26.86 41.42
N ALA A 413 -6.75 27.53 40.61
CA ALA A 413 -6.61 27.73 39.18
C ALA A 413 -5.41 28.64 38.85
N VAL A 414 -4.67 28.30 37.78
CA VAL A 414 -3.62 29.15 37.24
C VAL A 414 -4.08 29.75 35.91
N GLU A 415 -4.31 31.06 35.93
CA GLU A 415 -4.44 31.92 34.75
C GLU A 415 -3.13 32.01 33.97
N LEU A 416 -3.22 31.88 32.64
CA LEU A 416 -2.14 32.11 31.69
C LEU A 416 -2.14 33.59 31.27
N SER A 417 -1.16 34.37 31.75
CA SER A 417 -0.87 35.71 31.24
C SER A 417 0.30 35.69 30.25
N LEU A 418 0.04 36.25 29.06
CA LEU A 418 0.98 36.58 28.00
C LEU A 418 1.92 37.75 28.37
N ASN A 419 3.20 37.61 28.05
CA ASN A 419 4.19 38.65 27.66
C ASN A 419 5.58 37.96 27.65
N GLY A 420 6.54 38.20 26.78
CA GLY A 420 6.77 39.16 25.70
C GLY A 420 8.26 39.03 25.33
N SER A 421 8.55 39.14 24.04
CA SER A 421 9.84 39.38 23.36
C SER A 421 11.15 39.49 24.18
N GLN A 422 12.22 38.84 23.69
CA GLN A 422 13.35 39.56 23.07
C GLN A 422 14.40 38.63 22.42
N SER A 423 14.87 39.11 21.28
CA SER A 423 15.89 38.61 20.36
C SER A 423 17.30 38.53 20.95
N ARG A 424 18.07 37.49 20.61
CA ARG A 424 19.55 37.58 20.49
C ARG A 424 20.08 36.71 19.34
N GLU A 425 20.95 37.36 18.55
CA GLU A 425 21.75 36.88 17.44
C GLU A 425 22.85 35.87 17.85
N PRO A 426 23.47 35.17 16.87
CA PRO A 426 24.39 34.08 17.11
C PRO A 426 25.87 34.52 17.13
N THR A 427 26.67 33.82 17.92
CA THR A 427 28.15 33.80 17.82
C THR A 427 28.67 32.39 17.56
N PRO A 428 29.89 32.23 16.99
CA PRO A 428 30.23 31.05 16.21
C PRO A 428 31.42 30.22 16.78
N ILE A 429 31.67 29.06 16.14
CA ILE A 429 32.93 28.25 16.11
C ILE A 429 33.17 27.34 17.34
N PRO A 430 33.74 26.11 17.21
CA PRO A 430 34.62 25.57 16.15
C PRO A 430 34.06 24.49 15.22
#